data_AF-A0A0B5INY5-F1
#
_entry.id   AF-A0A0B5INY5-F1
#
_cell.length_a   1.000
_cell.length_b   1.000
_cell.length_c   1.000
_cell.angle_alpha   90.00
_cell.angle_beta   90.00
_cell.angle_gamma   90.00
#
_symmetry.space_group_name_H-M   'P 1'
#
loop_
_entity.id
_entity.type
_entity.pdbx_description
1 polymer ?
#
loop_
_entity_poly.entity_id
_entity_poly.type
_entity_poly.pdbx_seq_one_letter_code
_entity_poly.pdbx_strand_id
1 'polypeptide(L)'
;EGANFVIKRSFTAQLPGFGPRAALSFFRRLLEREAGAYWTFLVHTGDRTFIGATPERHISLHDGTAVMNPISGTYRYPANGPTLDGVLKFLDDQKEADELYMVVDEELKMMGRLCPAGGRVAGPYLKEMAHLAHTEYFIEG
;
A
#
# COMPACT_ATOMS: atom_id res chain seq x y z
N GLU A 1 -3.07 -11.10 -22.87
CA GLU A 1 -3.50 -9.83 -22.24
C GLU A 1 -3.67 -10.10 -20.76
N GLY A 2 -3.11 -9.27 -19.88
CA GLY A 2 -3.15 -9.49 -18.43
C GLY A 2 -4.57 -9.36 -17.87
N ALA A 3 -4.82 -9.93 -16.71
CA ALA A 3 -6.16 -9.96 -16.13
C ALA A 3 -6.49 -8.70 -15.30
N ASN A 4 -5.48 -7.90 -14.91
CA ASN A 4 -5.62 -6.65 -14.15
C ASN A 4 -4.75 -5.53 -14.72
N PHE A 5 -5.24 -4.28 -14.63
CA PHE A 5 -4.51 -3.08 -15.04
C PHE A 5 -4.78 -1.92 -14.08
N VAL A 6 -3.73 -1.15 -13.76
CA VAL A 6 -3.84 0.10 -12.99
C VAL A 6 -3.65 1.28 -13.94
N ILE A 7 -4.67 2.13 -14.05
CA ILE A 7 -4.62 3.36 -14.86
C ILE A 7 -4.45 4.57 -13.95
N LYS A 8 -3.34 5.30 -14.12
CA LYS A 8 -3.00 6.45 -13.28
C LYS A 8 -3.81 7.71 -13.66
N ARG A 9 -4.34 8.40 -12.65
CA ARG A 9 -4.71 9.83 -12.72
C ARG A 9 -3.90 10.64 -11.70
N SER A 10 -3.73 11.94 -11.91
CA SER A 10 -2.96 12.81 -11.00
C SER A 10 -3.82 13.95 -10.47
N PHE A 11 -3.84 14.16 -9.16
CA PHE A 11 -4.35 15.39 -8.55
C PHE A 11 -3.22 16.43 -8.51
N THR A 12 -3.48 17.61 -9.05
CA THR A 12 -2.48 18.69 -9.14
C THR A 12 -2.98 19.95 -8.45
N ALA A 13 -2.13 20.55 -7.64
CA ALA A 13 -2.36 21.85 -7.01
C ALA A 13 -1.07 22.67 -7.03
N GLN A 14 -1.21 24.00 -7.06
CA GLN A 14 -0.06 24.92 -6.92
C GLN A 14 0.06 25.36 -5.47
N LEU A 15 1.30 25.36 -4.95
CA LEU A 15 1.64 25.82 -3.61
C LEU A 15 2.63 26.99 -3.73
N PRO A 16 2.15 28.24 -3.83
CA PRO A 16 3.03 29.41 -3.90
C PRO A 16 3.97 29.46 -2.69
N GLY A 17 5.26 29.67 -2.94
CA GLY A 17 6.27 29.72 -1.88
C GLY A 17 6.55 28.37 -1.21
N PHE A 18 6.28 27.24 -1.89
CA PHE A 18 6.68 25.93 -1.38
C PHE A 18 8.19 25.88 -1.10
N GLY A 19 8.53 25.36 0.07
CA GLY A 19 9.91 25.20 0.52
C GLY A 19 10.00 24.24 1.70
N PRO A 20 11.20 24.08 2.31
CA PRO A 20 11.45 23.05 3.33
C PRO A 20 10.48 23.08 4.52
N ARG A 21 10.08 24.27 4.99
CA ARG A 21 9.10 24.40 6.09
C ARG A 21 7.73 23.87 5.72
N ALA A 22 7.26 24.13 4.49
CA ALA A 22 6.00 23.60 4.01
C ALA A 22 6.07 22.07 3.90
N ALA A 23 7.16 21.54 3.33
CA ALA A 23 7.39 20.10 3.24
C ALA A 23 7.35 19.40 4.60
N LEU A 24 8.10 19.91 5.58
CA LEU A 24 8.10 19.40 6.96
C LEU A 24 6.72 19.50 7.62
N SER A 25 5.92 20.53 7.28
CA SER A 25 4.56 20.66 7.80
C SER A 25 3.61 19.60 7.23
N PHE A 26 3.73 19.26 5.94
CA PHE A 26 3.00 18.13 5.35
C PHE A 26 3.43 16.80 6.00
N PHE A 27 4.74 16.56 6.11
CA PHE A 27 5.27 15.35 6.71
C PHE A 27 4.80 15.17 8.16
N ARG A 28 4.86 16.23 8.98
CA ARG A 28 4.32 16.23 10.34
C ARG A 28 2.84 15.84 10.36
N ARG A 29 2.01 16.41 9.48
CA ARG A 29 0.58 16.08 9.42
C ARG A 29 0.32 14.63 9.02
N LEU A 30 1.15 14.04 8.15
CA LEU A 30 1.06 12.62 7.83
C LEU A 30 1.40 11.76 9.06
N LEU A 31 2.47 12.09 9.79
CA LEU A 31 2.84 11.37 11.02
C LEU A 31 1.76 11.46 12.11
N GLU A 32 1.04 12.58 12.20
CA GLU A 32 0.00 12.80 13.21
C GLU A 32 -1.36 12.17 12.83
N ARG A 33 -1.64 11.99 11.52
CA ARG A 33 -3.00 11.67 11.05
C ARG A 33 -3.11 10.37 10.29
N GLU A 34 -2.04 9.89 9.66
CA GLU A 34 -2.04 8.62 8.96
C GLU A 34 -1.66 7.47 9.91
N ALA A 35 -2.24 6.31 9.67
CA ALA A 35 -1.94 5.07 10.39
C ALA A 35 -1.72 3.92 9.40
N GLY A 36 -1.07 2.86 9.85
CA GLY A 36 -0.91 1.63 9.06
C GLY A 36 0.04 1.72 7.86
N ALA A 37 0.64 2.88 7.57
CA ALA A 37 1.62 3.01 6.51
C ALA A 37 2.86 2.14 6.76
N TYR A 38 3.36 1.45 5.72
CA TYR A 38 4.68 0.82 5.76
C TYR A 38 5.78 1.87 5.93
N TRP A 39 5.67 2.99 5.19
CA TRP A 39 6.61 4.08 5.33
C TRP A 39 5.93 5.44 5.16
N THR A 40 6.08 6.29 6.17
CA THR A 40 5.84 7.74 6.06
C THR A 40 7.18 8.43 5.81
N PHE A 41 7.31 9.15 4.70
CA PHE A 41 8.58 9.69 4.24
C PHE A 41 8.50 11.15 3.78
N LEU A 42 9.65 11.82 3.86
CA LEU A 42 9.98 13.07 3.19
C LEU A 42 11.36 12.92 2.58
N VAL A 43 11.44 12.99 1.26
CA VAL A 43 12.69 12.90 0.50
C VAL A 43 12.83 14.14 -0.36
N HIS A 44 13.95 14.85 -0.21
CA HIS A 44 14.28 16.00 -1.04
C HIS A 44 15.54 15.69 -1.86
N THR A 45 15.42 15.76 -3.19
CA THR A 45 16.51 15.42 -4.13
C THR A 45 17.32 16.65 -4.57
N GLY A 46 16.99 17.84 -4.04
CA GLY A 46 17.52 19.13 -4.48
C GLY A 46 16.54 19.86 -5.39
N ASP A 47 16.03 19.20 -6.43
CA ASP A 47 15.09 19.76 -7.41
C ASP A 47 13.62 19.39 -7.12
N ARG A 48 13.40 18.25 -6.46
CA ARG A 48 12.06 17.70 -6.18
C ARG A 48 11.93 17.31 -4.72
N THR A 49 10.69 17.29 -4.26
CA THR A 49 10.34 16.85 -2.91
C THR A 49 9.22 15.83 -3.01
N PHE A 50 9.45 14.63 -2.46
CA PHE A 50 8.47 13.56 -2.34
C PHE A 50 8.05 13.46 -0.87
N ILE A 51 6.75 13.48 -0.62
CA ILE A 51 6.17 13.39 0.71
C ILE A 51 5.00 12.41 0.60
N GLY A 52 4.97 11.38 1.43
CA GLY A 52 3.95 10.35 1.32
C GLY A 52 3.90 9.43 2.52
N ALA A 53 2.83 8.63 2.55
CA ALA A 53 2.62 7.55 3.50
C ALA A 53 2.15 6.33 2.70
N THR A 54 3.10 5.49 2.29
CA THR A 54 2.78 4.30 1.47
C THR A 54 2.38 3.15 2.38
N PRO A 55 1.26 2.44 2.12
CA PRO A 55 0.95 1.22 2.83
C PRO A 55 1.87 0.07 2.42
N GLU A 56 2.40 0.12 1.20
CA GLU A 56 2.99 -1.04 0.55
C GLU A 56 4.52 -0.95 0.51
N ARG A 57 5.15 -2.05 0.93
CA ARG A 57 6.56 -2.30 0.69
C ARG A 57 6.74 -2.88 -0.70
N HIS A 58 7.66 -2.32 -1.48
CA HIS A 58 8.04 -2.90 -2.77
C HIS A 58 8.76 -4.25 -2.60
N ILE A 59 9.90 -4.26 -1.92
CA ILE A 59 10.63 -5.46 -1.52
C ILE A 59 11.57 -5.12 -0.35
N SER A 60 11.84 -6.07 0.55
CA SER A 60 12.94 -5.99 1.51
C SER A 60 13.79 -7.24 1.45
N LEU A 61 15.08 -7.11 1.77
CA LEU A 61 16.01 -8.22 1.92
C LEU A 61 16.70 -8.12 3.28
N HIS A 62 16.59 -9.16 4.10
CA HIS A 62 17.26 -9.26 5.38
C HIS A 62 17.77 -10.69 5.59
N ASP A 63 19.06 -10.85 5.87
CA ASP A 63 19.70 -12.15 6.10
C ASP A 63 19.38 -13.22 5.03
N GLY A 64 19.29 -12.79 3.77
CA GLY A 64 18.98 -13.66 2.63
C GLY A 64 17.48 -13.87 2.38
N THR A 65 16.60 -13.42 3.28
CA THR A 65 15.14 -13.51 3.13
C THR A 65 14.59 -12.29 2.39
N ALA A 66 14.01 -12.52 1.21
CA ALA A 66 13.31 -11.51 0.43
C ALA A 66 11.82 -11.51 0.76
N VAL A 67 11.22 -10.32 0.92
CA VAL A 67 9.79 -10.21 1.25
C VAL A 67 9.11 -9.13 0.41
N MET A 68 8.02 -9.50 -0.26
CA MET A 68 7.07 -8.60 -0.93
C MET A 68 5.73 -8.57 -0.17
N ASN A 69 4.86 -7.61 -0.50
CA ASN A 69 3.62 -7.35 0.24
C ASN A 69 2.53 -6.95 -0.76
N PRO A 70 1.90 -7.92 -1.44
CA PRO A 70 0.80 -7.61 -2.35
C PRO A 70 -0.38 -7.07 -1.55
N ILE A 71 -0.83 -5.88 -1.94
CA ILE A 71 -2.00 -5.20 -1.38
C ILE A 71 -3.00 -4.92 -2.50
N SER A 72 -4.25 -5.32 -2.30
CA SER A 72 -5.36 -5.00 -3.20
C SER A 72 -6.68 -5.09 -2.44
N GLY A 73 -7.76 -4.62 -3.05
CA GLY A 73 -9.04 -4.45 -2.38
C GLY A 73 -9.03 -3.25 -1.43
N THR A 74 -10.13 -2.48 -1.39
CA THR A 74 -10.17 -1.25 -0.58
C THR A 74 -11.54 -1.00 0.04
N TYR A 75 -11.62 -1.09 1.36
CA TYR A 75 -12.75 -0.59 2.13
C TYR A 75 -12.56 0.89 2.46
N ARG A 76 -13.33 1.77 1.82
CA ARG A 76 -13.34 3.21 2.13
C ARG A 76 -14.20 3.48 3.36
N TYR A 77 -13.64 4.15 4.36
CA TYR A 77 -14.39 4.45 5.59
C TYR A 77 -15.47 5.49 5.33
N PRO A 78 -16.70 5.28 5.87
CA PRO A 78 -17.70 6.32 5.99
C PRO A 78 -17.18 7.55 6.75
N ALA A 79 -17.87 8.69 6.59
CA ALA A 79 -17.50 9.95 7.27
C ALA A 79 -17.49 9.84 8.81
N ASN A 80 -18.26 8.92 9.38
CA ASN A 80 -18.31 8.62 10.81
C ASN A 80 -17.33 7.51 11.26
N GLY A 81 -16.44 7.06 10.37
CA GLY A 81 -15.45 6.02 10.64
C GLY A 81 -15.86 4.62 10.17
N PRO A 82 -14.97 3.61 10.32
CA PRO A 82 -15.24 2.24 9.92
C PRO A 82 -16.35 1.62 10.75
N THR A 83 -17.12 0.71 10.15
CA THR A 83 -18.14 -0.08 10.85
C THR A 83 -17.86 -1.57 10.68
N LEU A 84 -18.18 -2.38 11.69
CA LEU A 84 -18.00 -3.82 11.63
C LEU A 84 -18.75 -4.44 10.44
N ASP A 85 -20.02 -4.04 10.23
CA ASP A 85 -20.82 -4.48 9.09
C ASP A 85 -20.19 -4.07 7.74
N GLY A 86 -19.60 -2.88 7.66
CA GLY A 86 -18.91 -2.42 6.45
C GLY A 86 -17.66 -3.25 6.15
N VAL A 87 -16.86 -3.56 7.18
CA VAL A 87 -15.68 -4.43 7.04
C VAL A 87 -16.09 -5.84 6.65
N LEU A 88 -17.09 -6.43 7.29
CA LEU A 88 -17.55 -7.79 6.97
C LEU A 88 -18.10 -7.89 5.54
N LYS A 89 -18.86 -6.89 5.09
CA LYS A 89 -19.33 -6.82 3.69
C LYS A 89 -18.19 -6.70 2.69
N PHE A 90 -17.16 -5.91 3.02
CA PHE A 90 -15.96 -5.80 2.18
C PHE A 90 -15.20 -7.12 2.11
N LEU A 91 -15.03 -7.82 3.23
CA LEU A 91 -14.34 -9.12 3.28
C LEU A 91 -15.12 -10.24 2.56
N ASP A 92 -16.44 -10.10 2.43
CA ASP A 92 -17.32 -11.02 1.70
C ASP A 92 -17.51 -10.62 0.22
N ASP A 93 -16.90 -9.51 -0.23
CA ASP A 93 -17.00 -9.06 -1.62
C ASP A 93 -16.06 -9.88 -2.52
N GLN A 94 -16.65 -10.77 -3.34
CA GLN A 94 -15.92 -11.62 -4.27
C GLN A 94 -15.01 -10.83 -5.22
N LYS A 95 -15.44 -9.65 -5.67
CA LYS A 95 -14.62 -8.81 -6.57
C LYS A 95 -13.34 -8.38 -5.88
N GLU A 96 -13.45 -7.91 -4.63
CA GLU A 96 -12.29 -7.43 -3.87
C GLU A 96 -11.35 -8.58 -3.48
N ALA A 97 -11.90 -9.76 -3.18
CA ALA A 97 -11.11 -10.98 -2.97
C ALA A 97 -10.36 -11.42 -4.24
N ASP A 98 -11.04 -11.44 -5.39
CA ASP A 98 -10.44 -11.80 -6.69
C ASP A 98 -9.33 -10.82 -7.08
N GLU A 99 -9.55 -9.51 -6.88
CA GLU A 99 -8.54 -8.48 -7.10
C GLU A 99 -7.27 -8.73 -6.29
N LEU A 100 -7.39 -9.20 -5.04
CA LEU A 100 -6.23 -9.56 -4.23
C LEU A 100 -5.53 -10.83 -4.72
N TYR A 101 -6.28 -11.90 -5.00
CA TYR A 101 -5.69 -13.16 -5.47
C TYR A 101 -4.87 -12.98 -6.73
N MET A 102 -5.36 -12.18 -7.67
CA MET A 102 -4.66 -11.93 -8.92
C MET A 102 -3.35 -11.14 -8.72
N VAL A 103 -3.31 -10.20 -7.76
CA VAL A 103 -2.06 -9.48 -7.43
C VAL A 103 -1.06 -10.40 -6.73
N VAL A 104 -1.54 -11.28 -5.83
CA VAL A 104 -0.71 -12.32 -5.19
C VAL A 104 -0.07 -13.23 -6.25
N ASP A 105 -0.82 -13.67 -7.25
CA ASP A 105 -0.30 -14.51 -8.33
C ASP A 105 0.79 -13.80 -9.14
N GLU A 106 0.63 -12.51 -9.45
CA GLU A 106 1.66 -11.75 -10.16
C GLU A 106 2.94 -11.57 -9.34
N GLU A 107 2.82 -11.33 -8.03
CA GLU A 107 3.98 -11.22 -7.16
C GLU A 107 4.65 -12.58 -6.88
N LEU A 108 3.88 -13.67 -6.81
CA LEU A 108 4.43 -15.03 -6.75
C LEU A 108 5.26 -15.37 -7.98
N LYS A 109 4.85 -14.93 -9.18
CA LYS A 109 5.67 -15.07 -10.40
C LYS A 109 6.97 -14.28 -10.29
N MET A 110 6.97 -13.14 -9.62
CA MET A 110 8.20 -12.37 -9.37
C MET A 110 9.11 -13.09 -8.38
N MET A 111 8.57 -13.52 -7.25
CA MET A 111 9.31 -14.26 -6.22
C MET A 111 9.84 -15.59 -6.74
N GLY A 112 9.09 -16.32 -7.57
CA GLY A 112 9.57 -17.55 -8.21
C GLY A 112 10.76 -17.36 -9.17
N ARG A 113 10.98 -16.13 -9.68
CA ARG A 113 12.18 -15.80 -10.47
C ARG A 113 13.37 -15.37 -9.60
N LEU A 114 13.10 -14.78 -8.43
CA LEU A 114 14.13 -14.25 -7.53
C LEU A 114 14.63 -15.29 -6.52
N CYS A 115 13.74 -16.14 -6.04
CA CYS A 115 13.96 -17.10 -4.95
C CYS A 115 13.97 -18.54 -5.51
N PRO A 116 15.09 -19.29 -5.43
CA PRO A 116 15.19 -20.64 -6.00
C PRO A 116 14.16 -21.64 -5.48
N ALA A 117 13.70 -21.47 -4.23
CA ALA A 117 12.67 -22.31 -3.62
C ALA A 117 11.23 -21.78 -3.86
N GLY A 118 11.07 -20.70 -4.63
CA GLY A 118 9.81 -20.00 -4.80
C GLY A 118 9.49 -19.05 -3.65
N GLY A 119 8.26 -18.53 -3.65
CA GLY A 119 7.72 -17.70 -2.57
C GLY A 119 6.70 -18.45 -1.72
N ARG A 120 6.73 -18.24 -0.40
CA ARG A 120 5.76 -18.70 0.59
C ARG A 120 4.81 -17.57 0.94
N VAL A 121 3.51 -17.82 0.78
CA VAL A 121 2.44 -16.84 1.08
C VAL A 121 2.02 -16.94 2.55
N ALA A 122 1.83 -15.79 3.20
CA ALA A 122 1.24 -15.68 4.54
C ALA A 122 0.15 -14.59 4.55
N GLY A 123 -1.00 -14.87 5.18
CA GLY A 123 -2.17 -13.99 5.21
C GLY A 123 -3.49 -14.75 4.94
N PRO A 124 -4.57 -14.05 4.55
CA PRO A 124 -4.64 -12.60 4.36
C PRO A 124 -4.67 -11.84 5.68
N TYR A 125 -4.32 -10.57 5.65
CA TYR A 125 -4.42 -9.63 6.76
C TYR A 125 -5.27 -8.43 6.37
N LEU A 126 -5.86 -7.77 7.37
CA LEU A 126 -6.53 -6.48 7.20
C LEU A 126 -5.58 -5.37 7.63
N LYS A 127 -5.32 -4.43 6.74
CA LYS A 127 -4.46 -3.27 6.97
C LYS A 127 -5.31 -2.02 7.14
N GLU A 128 -5.49 -1.60 8.38
CA GLU A 128 -6.28 -0.40 8.71
C GLU A 128 -5.42 0.87 8.56
N MET A 129 -5.91 1.83 7.78
CA MET A 129 -5.34 3.17 7.62
C MET A 129 -6.32 4.24 8.13
N ALA A 130 -5.98 5.53 8.00
CA ALA A 130 -6.80 6.60 8.58
C ALA A 130 -8.18 6.76 7.92
N HIS A 131 -8.28 6.48 6.62
CA HIS A 131 -9.50 6.72 5.83
C HIS A 131 -10.01 5.50 5.07
N LEU A 132 -9.30 4.39 5.15
CA LEU A 132 -9.62 3.16 4.45
C LEU A 132 -8.91 1.97 5.11
N ALA A 133 -9.31 0.76 4.72
CA ALA A 133 -8.56 -0.46 4.98
C ALA A 133 -8.30 -1.22 3.68
N HIS A 134 -7.20 -1.95 3.64
CA HIS A 134 -6.85 -2.88 2.55
C HIS A 134 -6.82 -4.32 3.05
N THR A 135 -6.96 -5.27 2.14
CA THR A 135 -6.53 -6.65 2.37
C THR A 135 -5.14 -6.86 1.80
N GLU A 136 -4.30 -7.60 2.51
CA GLU A 136 -2.91 -7.81 2.11
C GLU A 136 -2.43 -9.24 2.39
N TYR A 137 -1.45 -9.69 1.62
CA TYR A 137 -0.63 -10.86 1.93
C TYR A 137 0.84 -10.44 2.07
N PHE A 138 1.66 -11.38 2.55
CA PHE A 138 3.11 -11.33 2.45
C PHE A 138 3.61 -12.53 1.66
N ILE A 139 4.64 -12.31 0.86
CA ILE A 139 5.32 -13.38 0.13
C ILE A 139 6.80 -13.35 0.50
N GLU A 140 7.28 -14.43 1.08
CA GLU A 140 8.65 -14.59 1.57
C GLU A 140 9.39 -15.65 0.76
N GLY A 141 10.66 -15.44 0.44
CA GLY A 141 11.51 -16.46 -0.17
C GLY A 141 13.00 -16.19 0.02
#